data_AF-A0A0J7KHP0-F1
#
_entry.id   AF-A0A0J7KHP0-F1
#
_cell.length_a   1.000
_cell.length_b   1.000
_cell.length_c   1.000
_cell.angle_alpha   90.00
_cell.angle_beta   90.00
_cell.angle_gamma   90.00
#
_symmetry.space_group_name_H-M   'P 1'
#
loop_
_entity.id
_entity.type
_entity.pdbx_description
1 polymer ?
#
loop_
_entity_poly.entity_id
_entity_poly.type
_entity_poly.pdbx_seq_one_letter_code
_entity_poly.pdbx_strand_id
1 'polypeptide(L)'
;MLLEEFYDDCGISPLKLSYMEAHATGTLAGDPVELQAIDEVLCAKRDFPLLLGSVKSNIGHSEAVSGLCQVTKNMTAIIEGRVKIVTEPTEWKGGYIGVNSFGFGGANCHILLKSNPKIKVNNGTDDNLPRLVAISGRTEEAVKIILDDIN
;
A
#
# COMPACT_ATOMS: atom_id res chain seq x y z
N MET A 1 -8.35 -17.13 -12.64
CA MET A 1 -7.00 -16.81 -12.09
C MET A 1 -7.20 -15.84 -10.93
N LEU A 2 -6.43 -15.94 -9.83
CA LEU A 2 -6.69 -15.20 -8.57
C LEU A 2 -7.05 -13.71 -8.78
N LEU A 3 -6.29 -12.98 -9.60
CA LEU A 3 -6.55 -11.56 -9.83
C LEU A 3 -7.89 -11.31 -10.53
N GLU A 4 -8.21 -12.05 -11.59
CA GLU A 4 -9.48 -11.89 -12.33
C GLU A 4 -10.68 -12.10 -11.41
N GLU A 5 -10.70 -13.24 -10.71
CA GLU A 5 -11.75 -13.60 -9.76
C GLU A 5 -11.88 -12.56 -8.65
N PHE A 6 -10.77 -12.08 -8.10
CA PHE A 6 -10.78 -11.06 -7.05
C PHE A 6 -11.42 -9.74 -7.50
N TYR A 7 -11.06 -9.24 -8.68
CA TYR A 7 -11.60 -7.96 -9.18
C TYR A 7 -13.07 -8.06 -9.55
N ASP A 8 -13.48 -9.20 -10.11
CA ASP A 8 -14.88 -9.50 -10.41
C ASP A 8 -15.72 -9.59 -9.12
N ASP A 9 -15.25 -10.32 -8.11
CA ASP A 9 -15.91 -10.46 -6.80
C ASP A 9 -16.02 -9.12 -6.06
N CYS A 10 -14.98 -8.29 -6.14
CA CYS A 10 -15.00 -6.96 -5.53
C CYS A 10 -15.90 -5.97 -6.29
N GLY A 11 -16.28 -6.25 -7.54
CA GLY A 11 -16.98 -5.29 -8.41
C GLY A 11 -16.15 -4.02 -8.67
N ILE A 12 -14.82 -4.13 -8.60
CA ILE A 12 -13.91 -3.00 -8.78
C ILE A 12 -13.19 -3.17 -10.11
N SER A 13 -13.28 -2.16 -10.97
CA SER A 13 -12.50 -2.18 -12.21
C SER A 13 -11.00 -2.14 -11.91
N PRO A 14 -10.18 -3.01 -12.54
CA PRO A 14 -8.72 -2.94 -12.45
C PRO A 14 -8.14 -1.58 -12.81
N LEU A 15 -8.85 -0.78 -13.63
CA LEU A 15 -8.45 0.58 -14.00
C LEU A 15 -8.43 1.58 -12.83
N LYS A 16 -9.09 1.24 -11.71
CA LYS A 16 -9.11 2.08 -10.50
C LYS A 16 -7.86 1.91 -9.62
N LEU A 17 -6.97 0.98 -9.95
CA LEU A 17 -5.69 0.83 -9.25
C LEU A 17 -4.71 1.92 -9.66
N SER A 18 -4.15 2.59 -8.67
CA SER A 18 -3.09 3.57 -8.85
C SER A 18 -1.70 2.97 -8.64
N TYR A 19 -1.58 1.93 -7.81
CA TYR A 19 -0.30 1.31 -7.46
C TYR A 19 -0.47 -0.19 -7.17
N MET A 20 0.59 -0.95 -7.46
CA MET A 20 0.69 -2.37 -7.19
C MET A 20 1.95 -2.66 -6.37
N GLU A 21 1.78 -3.13 -5.15
CA GLU A 21 2.86 -3.65 -4.32
C GLU A 21 3.01 -5.16 -4.60
N ALA A 22 3.98 -5.51 -5.44
CA ALA A 22 4.20 -6.86 -5.92
C ALA A 22 4.82 -7.76 -4.83
N HIS A 23 4.66 -9.07 -4.99
CA HIS A 23 5.35 -10.06 -4.18
C HIS A 23 6.85 -10.03 -4.48
N ALA A 24 7.24 -10.02 -5.76
CA ALA A 24 8.56 -9.72 -6.33
C ALA A 24 9.73 -10.03 -5.40
N THR A 25 10.13 -11.29 -5.42
CA THR A 25 11.18 -11.84 -4.54
C THR A 25 12.57 -11.76 -5.18
N GLY A 26 12.68 -11.29 -6.42
CA GLY A 26 13.93 -11.26 -7.17
C GLY A 26 14.26 -12.60 -7.82
N THR A 27 13.27 -13.47 -8.01
CA THR A 27 13.49 -14.81 -8.56
C THR A 27 13.39 -14.79 -10.08
N LEU A 28 14.34 -15.43 -10.77
CA LEU A 28 14.34 -15.52 -12.24
C LEU A 28 13.10 -16.24 -12.79
N ALA A 29 12.50 -17.14 -12.02
CA ALA A 29 11.33 -17.91 -12.44
C ALA A 29 10.01 -17.27 -11.98
N GLY A 30 9.94 -16.75 -10.75
CA GLY A 30 8.69 -16.26 -10.16
C GLY A 30 8.32 -14.85 -10.64
N ASP A 31 9.31 -13.96 -10.74
CA ASP A 31 9.04 -12.55 -11.07
C ASP A 31 8.44 -12.38 -12.48
N PRO A 32 8.91 -13.08 -13.53
CA PRO A 32 8.26 -13.02 -14.85
C PRO A 32 6.81 -13.51 -14.83
N VAL A 33 6.50 -14.57 -14.06
CA VAL A 33 5.15 -15.13 -13.96
C VAL A 33 4.21 -14.14 -13.26
N GLU A 34 4.65 -13.52 -12.16
CA GLU A 34 3.87 -12.50 -11.47
C GLU A 34 3.62 -11.28 -12.36
N LEU A 35 4.66 -10.77 -13.03
CA LEU A 35 4.54 -9.60 -13.89
C LEU A 35 3.63 -9.85 -15.10
N GLN A 36 3.71 -11.04 -15.70
CA GLN A 36 2.83 -11.41 -16.81
C GLN A 36 1.36 -11.44 -16.37
N ALA A 37 1.06 -12.04 -15.22
CA ALA A 37 -0.32 -12.06 -14.69
C ALA A 37 -0.83 -10.64 -14.36
N ILE A 38 0.04 -9.76 -13.83
CA ILE A 38 -0.31 -8.35 -13.60
C ILE A 38 -0.60 -7.64 -14.92
N ASP A 39 0.24 -7.84 -15.95
CA ASP A 39 0.07 -7.19 -17.24
C ASP A 39 -1.24 -7.62 -17.93
N GLU A 40 -1.48 -8.93 -17.98
CA GLU A 40 -2.67 -9.52 -18.61
C GLU A 40 -3.98 -9.09 -17.94
N VAL A 41 -4.03 -9.03 -16.59
CA VAL A 41 -5.28 -8.74 -15.87
C VAL A 41 -5.46 -7.25 -15.60
N LEU A 42 -4.40 -6.59 -15.15
CA LEU A 42 -4.49 -5.23 -14.61
C LEU A 42 -4.14 -4.17 -15.65
N CYS A 43 -3.34 -4.50 -16.66
CA CYS A 43 -2.85 -3.54 -17.66
C CYS A 43 -3.52 -3.66 -19.03
N ALA A 44 -4.13 -4.81 -19.37
CA ALA A 44 -4.68 -5.07 -20.71
C ALA A 44 -5.65 -4.00 -21.26
N LYS A 45 -6.37 -3.28 -20.39
CA LYS A 45 -7.34 -2.24 -20.77
C LYS A 45 -6.91 -0.82 -20.36
N ARG A 46 -5.65 -0.63 -19.96
CA ARG A 46 -5.16 0.67 -19.51
C ARG A 46 -4.54 1.45 -20.66
N ASP A 47 -4.95 2.71 -20.83
CA ASP A 47 -4.25 3.67 -21.68
C ASP A 47 -3.03 4.30 -20.97
N PHE A 48 -2.90 4.06 -19.67
CA PHE A 48 -1.94 4.72 -18.80
C PHE A 48 -1.26 3.73 -17.82
N PRO A 49 -0.21 4.17 -17.15
CA PRO A 49 0.62 3.35 -16.27
C PRO A 49 -0.08 2.68 -15.10
N LEU A 50 0.29 1.45 -14.77
CA LEU A 50 0.15 0.95 -13.39
C LEU A 50 1.50 1.05 -12.70
N LEU A 51 1.63 1.90 -11.69
CA LEU A 51 2.88 1.93 -10.93
C LEU A 51 3.05 0.64 -10.12
N LEU A 52 4.27 0.15 -10.03
CA LEU A 52 4.59 -1.11 -9.36
C LEU A 52 5.84 -0.99 -8.52
N GLY A 53 5.89 -1.68 -7.39
CA GLY A 53 7.10 -1.74 -6.58
C GLY A 53 7.08 -2.92 -5.62
N SER A 54 8.20 -3.08 -4.90
CA SER A 54 8.33 -4.09 -3.85
C SER A 54 9.24 -3.57 -2.76
N VAL A 55 8.72 -3.56 -1.53
CA VAL A 55 9.47 -3.24 -0.31
C VAL A 55 10.67 -4.18 -0.12
N LYS A 56 10.62 -5.38 -0.69
CA LYS A 56 11.70 -6.38 -0.55
C LYS A 56 13.01 -5.92 -1.18
N SER A 57 12.95 -5.04 -2.18
CA SER A 57 14.14 -4.40 -2.74
C SER A 57 14.86 -3.48 -1.73
N ASN A 58 14.14 -2.96 -0.73
CA ASN A 58 14.69 -2.05 0.27
C ASN A 58 15.13 -2.78 1.55
N ILE A 59 14.36 -3.77 2.01
CA ILE A 59 14.56 -4.40 3.33
C ILE A 59 14.82 -5.92 3.27
N GLY A 60 14.84 -6.51 2.07
CA GLY A 60 14.90 -7.95 1.88
C GLY A 60 13.54 -8.64 2.06
N HIS A 61 13.53 -9.96 1.96
CA HIS A 61 12.32 -10.77 2.07
C HIS A 61 12.10 -11.23 3.52
N SER A 62 11.14 -10.62 4.22
CA SER A 62 10.79 -10.95 5.61
C SER A 62 9.86 -12.17 5.75
N GLU A 63 9.96 -13.14 4.83
CA GLU A 63 9.18 -14.38 4.77
C GLU A 63 7.69 -14.19 5.12
N ALA A 64 7.21 -14.82 6.21
CA ALA A 64 5.81 -14.78 6.65
C ALA A 64 5.30 -13.36 6.97
N VAL A 65 6.18 -12.43 7.31
CA VAL A 65 5.83 -11.04 7.65
C VAL A 65 5.77 -10.13 6.42
N SER A 66 6.14 -10.65 5.23
CA SER A 66 6.27 -9.85 4.01
C SER A 66 5.01 -9.07 3.65
N GLY A 67 3.83 -9.67 3.83
CA GLY A 67 2.55 -8.98 3.60
C GLY A 67 2.37 -7.75 4.48
N LEU A 68 2.75 -7.83 5.77
CA LEU A 68 2.64 -6.69 6.69
C LEU A 68 3.66 -5.60 6.37
N CYS A 69 4.88 -5.98 6.00
CA CYS A 69 5.90 -5.03 5.57
C CYS A 69 5.48 -4.25 4.30
N GLN A 70 4.85 -4.95 3.34
CA GLN A 70 4.31 -4.35 2.12
C GLN A 70 3.22 -3.30 2.43
N VAL A 71 2.30 -3.61 3.38
CA VAL A 71 1.23 -2.69 3.79
C VAL A 71 1.75 -1.48 4.60
N THR A 72 2.81 -1.67 5.39
CA THR A 72 3.33 -0.64 6.30
C THR A 72 4.21 0.40 5.59
N LYS A 73 4.65 0.12 4.36
CA LYS A 73 5.50 1.03 3.58
C LYS A 73 4.81 2.39 3.39
N ASN A 74 5.46 3.47 3.81
CA ASN A 74 4.97 4.84 3.57
C ASN A 74 4.99 5.14 2.05
N MET A 75 3.81 5.27 1.45
CA MET A 75 3.63 5.45 0.00
C MET A 75 3.55 6.92 -0.39
N THR A 76 4.66 7.63 -0.28
CA THR A 76 4.80 8.99 -0.81
C THR A 76 5.21 8.94 -2.29
N ALA A 77 4.60 8.08 -3.14
CA ALA A 77 5.21 7.73 -4.44
C ALA A 77 4.38 7.40 -5.72
N ILE A 78 3.78 8.37 -6.47
CA ILE A 78 3.14 8.28 -7.82
C ILE A 78 3.17 9.53 -8.80
N ILE A 79 4.04 9.56 -9.83
CA ILE A 79 3.89 10.31 -11.11
C ILE A 79 4.64 9.55 -12.27
N GLU A 80 3.91 9.15 -13.32
CA GLU A 80 4.33 8.85 -14.73
C GLU A 80 4.98 7.48 -15.14
N GLY A 81 4.24 6.50 -15.70
CA GLY A 81 4.63 5.78 -16.96
C GLY A 81 4.68 4.21 -17.07
N ARG A 82 3.72 3.45 -17.66
CA ARG A 82 3.54 1.95 -17.69
C ARG A 82 3.98 1.21 -16.41
N VAL A 83 4.19 -0.11 -16.36
CA VAL A 83 4.68 -0.75 -15.11
C VAL A 83 5.98 -0.07 -14.71
N LYS A 84 5.87 0.95 -13.85
CA LYS A 84 6.99 1.79 -13.44
C LYS A 84 7.41 1.29 -12.09
N ILE A 85 8.57 0.65 -12.08
CA ILE A 85 9.26 0.31 -10.86
C ILE A 85 9.54 1.64 -10.13
N VAL A 86 8.90 1.82 -8.98
CA VAL A 86 9.12 3.00 -8.15
C VAL A 86 10.52 2.91 -7.54
N THR A 87 11.47 3.64 -8.13
CA THR A 87 12.87 3.71 -7.68
C THR A 87 13.17 4.96 -6.84
N GLU A 88 12.23 5.89 -6.73
CA GLU A 88 12.35 7.16 -6.01
C GLU A 88 11.05 7.53 -5.28
N PRO A 89 11.05 8.41 -4.27
CA PRO A 89 9.83 8.99 -3.70
C PRO A 89 9.08 9.80 -4.77
N THR A 90 7.77 9.63 -4.89
CA THR A 90 7.01 10.00 -6.11
C THR A 90 5.57 10.61 -5.89
N GLU A 91 5.00 10.98 -4.73
CA GLU A 91 3.58 11.43 -4.47
C GLU A 91 2.36 10.55 -4.89
N TRP A 92 1.52 10.02 -3.97
CA TRP A 92 0.28 9.28 -4.32
C TRP A 92 -0.96 10.14 -4.63
N LYS A 93 -1.47 10.06 -5.86
CA LYS A 93 -2.66 10.81 -6.34
C LYS A 93 -4.04 10.19 -5.96
N GLY A 94 -4.08 9.26 -5.01
CA GLY A 94 -5.29 8.53 -4.62
C GLY A 94 -5.63 7.34 -5.54
N GLY A 95 -6.75 6.68 -5.28
CA GLY A 95 -7.16 5.43 -5.95
C GLY A 95 -7.06 4.21 -5.04
N TYR A 96 -6.99 3.02 -5.66
CA TYR A 96 -6.78 1.77 -4.95
C TYR A 96 -5.34 1.26 -5.10
N ILE A 97 -4.90 0.52 -4.09
CA ILE A 97 -3.58 -0.10 -4.05
C ILE A 97 -3.78 -1.61 -3.94
N GLY A 98 -3.25 -2.35 -4.91
CA GLY A 98 -3.18 -3.80 -4.85
C GLY A 98 -1.91 -4.25 -4.11
N VAL A 99 -2.00 -5.31 -3.31
CA VAL A 99 -0.84 -5.92 -2.65
C VAL A 99 -0.85 -7.42 -2.87
N ASN A 100 0.26 -7.96 -3.39
CA ASN A 100 0.47 -9.40 -3.59
C ASN A 100 1.38 -10.00 -2.52
N SER A 101 0.98 -11.14 -1.98
CA SER A 101 1.79 -11.95 -1.09
C SER A 101 1.61 -13.44 -1.38
N PHE A 102 2.67 -14.10 -1.84
CA PHE A 102 2.64 -15.49 -2.29
C PHE A 102 3.55 -16.35 -1.42
N GLY A 103 3.01 -17.44 -0.89
CA GLY A 103 3.81 -18.45 -0.18
C GLY A 103 4.45 -19.41 -1.18
N PHE A 104 5.69 -19.82 -0.92
CA PHE A 104 6.39 -20.81 -1.75
C PHE A 104 5.60 -22.13 -1.92
N GLY A 105 4.75 -22.49 -0.96
CA GLY A 105 3.85 -23.64 -1.03
C GLY A 105 2.63 -23.48 -1.95
N GLY A 106 2.53 -22.38 -2.70
CA GLY A 106 1.44 -22.12 -3.67
C GLY A 106 0.21 -21.41 -3.08
N ALA A 107 0.22 -21.07 -1.80
CA ALA A 107 -0.84 -20.27 -1.19
C ALA A 107 -0.66 -18.79 -1.55
N ASN A 108 -1.62 -18.24 -2.29
CA ASN A 108 -1.55 -16.88 -2.81
C ASN A 108 -2.60 -15.97 -2.17
N CYS A 109 -2.22 -14.73 -1.88
CA CYS A 109 -3.10 -13.71 -1.35
C CYS A 109 -2.97 -12.41 -2.14
N HIS A 110 -4.11 -11.78 -2.42
CA HIS A 110 -4.20 -10.45 -2.99
C HIS A 110 -5.17 -9.62 -2.15
N ILE A 111 -4.81 -8.38 -1.85
CA ILE A 111 -5.69 -7.44 -1.14
C ILE A 111 -5.76 -6.11 -1.85
N LEU A 112 -6.84 -5.38 -1.58
CA LEU A 112 -7.07 -4.04 -2.08
C LEU A 112 -7.18 -3.05 -0.93
N LEU A 113 -6.39 -1.98 -0.98
CA LEU A 113 -6.42 -0.89 -0.03
C LEU A 113 -6.93 0.38 -0.70
N LYS A 114 -7.68 1.19 0.03
CA LYS A 114 -8.14 2.51 -0.39
C LYS A 114 -7.85 3.51 0.71
N SER A 115 -7.36 4.69 0.36
CA SER A 115 -7.30 5.79 1.33
C SER A 115 -8.69 6.10 1.85
N ASN A 116 -8.79 6.28 3.16
CA ASN A 116 -9.96 6.85 3.81
C ASN A 116 -9.54 8.16 4.49
N PRO A 117 -9.48 9.28 3.75
CA PRO A 117 -9.14 10.57 4.34
C PRO A 117 -10.24 10.94 5.33
N LYS A 118 -9.92 10.89 6.63
CA LYS A 118 -10.85 11.31 7.68
C LYS A 118 -11.01 12.82 7.62
N ILE A 119 -12.13 13.29 7.10
CA ILE A 119 -12.53 14.69 7.21
C ILE A 119 -13.05 14.90 8.63
N LYS A 120 -12.50 15.88 9.36
CA LYS A 120 -13.01 16.24 10.69
C LYS A 120 -14.45 16.74 10.55
N VAL A 121 -15.35 16.23 11.39
CA VAL A 121 -16.71 16.77 11.49
C VAL A 121 -16.61 18.24 11.91
N ASN A 122 -17.27 19.14 11.17
CA ASN A 122 -17.23 20.60 11.37
C ASN A 122 -15.81 21.21 11.39
N ASN A 123 -14.83 20.60 10.69
CA ASN A 123 -13.40 20.99 10.72
C ASN A 123 -12.73 20.93 12.10
N GLY A 124 -13.42 20.42 13.13
CA GLY A 124 -13.05 20.59 14.54
C GLY A 124 -13.65 21.87 15.14
N THR A 125 -14.03 21.83 16.42
CA THR A 125 -14.46 23.04 17.13
C THR A 125 -13.26 23.97 17.33
N ASP A 126 -13.22 25.05 16.56
CA ASP A 126 -12.29 26.17 16.74
C ASP A 126 -12.89 27.20 17.70
N ASP A 127 -13.15 26.76 18.93
CA ASP A 127 -13.75 27.60 19.98
C ASP A 127 -12.70 28.29 20.86
N ASN A 128 -11.40 28.11 20.55
CA ASN A 128 -10.27 28.57 21.35
C ASN A 128 -10.34 28.14 22.84
N LEU A 129 -11.12 27.11 23.16
CA LEU A 129 -11.21 26.61 24.53
C LEU A 129 -10.13 25.55 24.78
N PRO A 130 -9.45 25.58 25.94
CA PRO A 130 -8.48 24.56 26.29
C PRO A 130 -9.14 23.18 26.30
N ARG A 131 -8.40 22.15 25.84
CA ARG A 131 -8.82 20.75 25.90
C ARG A 131 -7.95 20.00 26.89
N LEU A 132 -8.58 19.18 27.73
CA LEU A 132 -7.85 18.24 28.58
C LEU A 132 -7.45 17.04 27.74
N VAL A 133 -6.14 16.77 27.67
CA VAL A 133 -5.60 15.55 27.08
C VAL A 133 -4.96 14.74 28.20
N ALA A 134 -5.49 13.54 28.45
CA ALA A 134 -4.95 12.62 29.44
C ALA A 134 -4.13 11.54 28.73
N ILE A 135 -2.88 11.35 29.15
CA ILE A 135 -1.93 10.40 28.56
C ILE A 135 -1.34 9.54 29.66
N SER A 136 -1.17 8.25 29.38
CA SER A 136 -0.54 7.30 30.27
C SER A 136 0.53 6.52 29.53
N GLY A 137 1.66 6.26 30.18
CA GLY A 137 2.77 5.48 29.63
C GLY A 137 3.44 4.66 30.74
N ARG A 138 4.18 3.62 30.35
CA ARG A 138 4.95 2.82 31.31
C ARG A 138 6.20 3.53 31.84
N THR A 139 6.68 4.54 31.12
CA THR A 139 7.83 5.37 31.52
C THR A 139 7.51 6.84 31.30
N GLU A 140 8.26 7.72 31.97
CA GLU A 140 8.12 9.17 31.82
C GLU A 140 8.46 9.62 30.40
N GLU A 141 9.46 8.99 29.77
CA GLU A 141 9.86 9.25 28.39
C GLU A 141 8.73 8.94 27.40
N ALA A 142 7.99 7.84 27.60
CA ALA A 142 6.87 7.49 26.74
C ALA A 142 5.73 8.51 26.82
N VAL A 143 5.46 9.06 28.01
CA VAL A 143 4.45 10.11 28.18
C VAL A 143 4.92 11.40 27.49
N LYS A 144 6.19 11.77 27.65
CA LYS A 144 6.77 12.98 27.02
C LYS A 144 6.70 12.92 25.50
N ILE A 145 7.09 11.79 24.88
CA ILE A 145 7.04 11.62 23.42
C ILE A 145 5.63 11.87 22.87
N ILE A 146 4.60 11.32 23.51
CA ILE A 146 3.23 11.47 23.03
C ILE A 146 2.72 12.91 23.29
N LEU A 147 3.11 13.54 24.40
CA LEU A 147 2.77 14.94 24.67
C LEU A 147 3.40 15.88 23.64
N ASP A 148 4.66 15.64 23.28
CA ASP A 148 5.38 16.45 22.29
C ASP A 148 4.77 16.33 20.89
N ASP A 149 4.23 15.17 20.52
CA ASP A 149 3.54 14.92 19.24
C ASP A 149 2.18 15.64 19.11
N ILE A 150 1.61 16.10 20.22
CA ILE A 150 0.30 16.76 20.28
C ILE A 150 0.43 18.30 20.28
N ASN A 151 1.62 18.82 20.61
CA ASN A 151 1.94 20.25 20.58
C ASN A 151 2.36 20.72 19.19
#